data_AF-A0A7K2P2E3-F1
#
_entry.id   AF-A0A7K2P2E3-F1
#
_cell.length_a   1.000
_cell.length_b   1.000
_cell.length_c   1.000
_cell.angle_alpha   90.00
_cell.angle_beta   90.00
_cell.angle_gamma   90.00
#
_symmetry.space_group_name_H-M   'P 1'
#
loop_
_entity.id
_entity.type
_entity.pdbx_description
1 polymer ?
#
loop_
_entity_poly.entity_id
_entity_poly.type
_entity_poly.pdbx_seq_one_letter_code
_entity_poly.pdbx_strand_id
1 'polypeptide(L)'
;GRTEVEPGLPADSTVLVWVDDQGRITEPPLTAEQIRSRTMGWAILAFLGVVVTGLAAHAATGLVLHRRNLAQWDAAWANTAPRWSRHP
;
A
#
# COMPACT_ATOMS: atom_id res chain seq x y z
N GLY A 1 30.33 -29.68 -3.72
CA GLY A 1 29.99 -28.24 -3.76
C GLY A 1 31.28 -27.45 -3.68
N ARG A 2 31.26 -26.19 -4.13
CA ARG A 2 32.34 -25.22 -3.91
C ARG A 2 31.74 -24.05 -3.14
N THR A 3 32.49 -23.47 -2.21
CA THR A 3 32.11 -22.27 -1.46
C THR A 3 33.30 -21.31 -1.49
N GLU A 4 33.02 -20.01 -1.46
CA GLU A 4 34.06 -19.00 -1.29
C GLU A 4 34.48 -18.95 0.19
N VAL A 5 35.76 -18.75 0.45
CA VAL A 5 36.34 -18.71 1.81
C VAL A 5 37.27 -17.51 1.93
N GLU A 6 37.45 -17.02 3.15
CA GLU A 6 38.32 -15.88 3.40
C GLU A 6 39.79 -16.22 3.02
N PRO A 7 40.49 -15.36 2.25
CA PRO A 7 41.85 -15.63 1.82
C PRO A 7 42.81 -15.74 3.02
N GLY A 8 43.65 -16.78 3.05
CA GLY A 8 44.65 -16.97 4.11
C GLY A 8 44.23 -17.91 5.24
N LEU A 9 43.08 -18.59 5.14
CA LEU A 9 42.75 -19.69 6.06
C LEU A 9 43.84 -20.79 5.99
N PRO A 10 44.41 -21.21 7.15
CA PRO A 10 45.31 -22.36 7.20
C PRO A 10 44.65 -23.62 6.64
N ALA A 11 45.45 -24.53 6.10
CA ALA A 11 44.98 -25.87 5.78
C ALA A 11 44.37 -26.51 7.03
N ASP A 12 43.30 -27.28 6.84
CA ASP A 12 42.52 -27.95 7.91
C ASP A 12 41.60 -27.02 8.75
N SER A 13 41.41 -25.77 8.32
CA SER A 13 40.43 -24.87 8.93
C SER A 13 38.99 -25.29 8.63
N THR A 14 38.13 -25.27 9.66
CA THR A 14 36.69 -25.56 9.52
C THR A 14 35.93 -24.33 9.02
N VAL A 15 35.14 -24.48 7.95
CA VAL A 15 34.28 -23.42 7.40
C VAL A 15 32.82 -23.84 7.48
N LEU A 16 31.97 -22.99 8.05
CA LEU A 16 30.52 -23.17 8.06
C LEU A 16 29.93 -22.75 6.72
N VAL A 17 29.15 -23.64 6.09
CA VAL A 17 28.45 -23.39 4.83
C VAL A 17 26.96 -23.59 4.98
N TRP A 18 26.17 -22.84 4.23
CA TRP A 18 24.72 -23.04 4.16
C TRP A 18 24.39 -24.13 3.16
N VAL A 19 23.54 -25.08 3.56
CA VAL A 19 23.09 -26.20 2.72
C VAL A 19 21.58 -26.27 2.66
N ASP A 20 21.04 -26.73 1.54
CA ASP A 20 19.61 -27.01 1.36
C ASP A 20 19.21 -28.33 2.03
N ASP A 21 17.91 -28.66 1.99
CA ASP A 21 17.35 -29.90 2.53
C ASP A 21 17.89 -31.17 1.83
N GLN A 22 18.52 -31.01 0.68
CA GLN A 22 19.15 -32.07 -0.11
C GLN A 22 20.69 -32.07 0.02
N GLY A 23 21.25 -31.24 0.92
CA GLY A 23 22.69 -31.16 1.19
C GLY A 23 23.50 -30.40 0.13
N ARG A 24 22.86 -29.64 -0.77
CA ARG A 24 23.56 -28.79 -1.75
C ARG A 24 23.92 -27.45 -1.11
N ILE A 25 25.12 -26.94 -1.41
CA ILE A 25 25.57 -25.64 -0.91
C ILE A 25 24.73 -24.52 -1.55
N THR A 26 24.22 -23.61 -0.73
CA THR A 26 23.38 -22.49 -1.12
C THR A 26 23.94 -21.17 -0.58
N GLU A 27 23.45 -20.06 -1.13
CA GLU A 27 23.69 -18.73 -0.60
C GLU A 27 23.15 -18.60 0.84
N PRO A 28 23.71 -17.67 1.64
CA PRO A 28 23.23 -17.40 2.99
C PRO A 28 21.75 -16.98 2.98
N PRO A 29 20.96 -17.44 3.97
CA PRO A 29 19.58 -17.03 4.10
C PRO A 29 19.50 -15.51 4.26
N LEU A 30 18.43 -14.91 3.70
CA LEU A 30 18.15 -13.48 3.83
C LEU A 30 18.23 -13.08 5.31
N THR A 31 18.93 -12.00 5.59
CA THR A 31 19.06 -11.51 6.97
C THR A 31 17.71 -11.00 7.46
N ALA A 32 17.47 -11.09 8.78
CA ALA A 32 16.22 -10.60 9.39
C ALA A 32 15.93 -9.12 9.05
N GLU A 33 16.98 -8.31 8.86
CA GLU A 33 16.87 -6.93 8.39
C GLU A 33 16.27 -6.82 6.98
N GLN A 34 16.73 -7.65 6.04
CA GLN A 34 16.24 -7.65 4.66
C GLN A 34 14.78 -8.09 4.58
N ILE A 35 14.38 -9.08 5.40
CA ILE A 35 12.99 -9.53 5.49
C ILE A 35 12.13 -8.40 6.07
N ARG A 36 12.59 -7.75 7.14
CA ARG A 36 11.86 -6.68 7.80
C ARG A 36 11.70 -5.45 6.91
N SER A 37 12.74 -5.02 6.20
CA SER A 37 12.67 -3.84 5.34
C SER A 37 11.68 -4.02 4.18
N ARG A 38 11.73 -5.18 3.51
CA ARG A 38 10.78 -5.53 2.44
C ARG A 38 9.35 -5.61 2.97
N THR A 39 9.15 -6.27 4.11
CA THR A 39 7.83 -6.41 4.74
C THR A 39 7.26 -5.05 5.16
N MET A 40 8.08 -4.18 5.76
CA MET A 40 7.67 -2.82 6.13
C MET A 40 7.29 -2.00 4.91
N GLY A 41 8.04 -2.10 3.80
CA GLY A 41 7.70 -1.41 2.55
C GLY A 41 6.30 -1.77 2.05
N TRP A 42 6.00 -3.07 1.98
CA TRP A 42 4.67 -3.54 1.57
C TRP A 42 3.57 -3.15 2.57
N ALA A 43 3.83 -3.22 3.87
CA ALA A 43 2.88 -2.81 4.89
C ALA A 43 2.51 -1.32 4.78
N ILE A 44 3.50 -0.45 4.55
CA ILE A 44 3.28 0.99 4.33
C ILE A 44 2.47 1.23 3.06
N LEU A 45 2.84 0.58 1.95
CA LEU A 45 2.11 0.70 0.68
C LEU A 45 0.65 0.24 0.79
N ALA A 46 0.41 -0.89 1.46
CA ALA A 46 -0.93 -1.41 1.69
C ALA A 46 -1.77 -0.45 2.55
N PHE A 47 -1.19 0.05 3.65
CA PHE A 47 -1.84 1.04 4.51
C PHE A 47 -2.21 2.32 3.75
N LEU A 48 -1.25 2.90 3.02
CA LEU A 48 -1.49 4.10 2.21
C LEU A 48 -2.55 3.85 1.14
N GLY A 49 -2.52 2.69 0.48
CA GLY A 49 -3.53 2.28 -0.50
C GLY A 49 -4.94 2.32 0.09
N VAL A 50 -5.15 1.66 1.23
CA VAL A 50 -6.46 1.64 1.91
C VAL A 50 -6.93 3.04 2.28
N VAL A 51 -6.05 3.87 2.88
CA VAL A 51 -6.41 5.22 3.32
C VAL A 51 -6.76 6.12 2.13
N VAL A 52 -5.93 6.14 1.08
CA VAL A 52 -6.15 6.98 -0.11
C VAL A 52 -7.41 6.55 -0.85
N THR A 53 -7.62 5.25 -1.04
CA THR A 53 -8.84 4.74 -1.68
C THR A 53 -10.09 5.08 -0.88
N GLY A 54 -10.05 4.91 0.46
CA GLY A 54 -11.18 5.28 1.33
C GLY A 54 -11.51 6.77 1.26
N LEU A 55 -10.50 7.63 1.33
CA LEU A 55 -10.68 9.08 1.22
C LEU A 55 -11.24 9.48 -0.14
N ALA A 56 -10.72 8.91 -1.23
CA ALA A 56 -11.20 9.17 -2.58
C ALA A 56 -12.66 8.74 -2.76
N ALA A 57 -13.04 7.56 -2.27
CA ALA A 57 -14.42 7.07 -2.32
C ALA A 57 -15.38 7.97 -1.52
N HIS A 58 -14.97 8.40 -0.32
CA HIS A 58 -15.75 9.31 0.51
C HIS A 58 -15.94 10.67 -0.17
N ALA A 59 -14.86 11.28 -0.67
CA ALA A 59 -14.90 12.57 -1.34
C ALA A 59 -15.75 12.53 -2.63
N ALA A 60 -15.59 11.48 -3.44
CA ALA A 60 -16.38 11.28 -4.65
C ALA A 60 -17.87 11.14 -4.32
N THR A 61 -18.21 10.35 -3.30
CA THR A 61 -19.59 10.18 -2.84
C THR A 61 -20.18 11.51 -2.36
N GLY A 62 -19.44 12.25 -1.54
CA GLY A 62 -19.85 13.57 -1.07
C GLY A 62 -20.08 14.55 -2.22
N LEU A 63 -19.18 14.59 -3.20
CA LEU A 63 -19.31 15.45 -4.37
C LEU A 63 -20.54 15.10 -5.22
N VAL A 64 -20.77 13.81 -5.48
CA VAL A 64 -21.93 13.34 -6.25
C VAL A 64 -23.22 13.68 -5.52
N LEU A 65 -23.31 13.39 -4.22
CA LEU A 65 -24.48 13.73 -3.41
C LEU A 65 -24.73 15.24 -3.40
N HIS A 66 -23.68 16.04 -3.20
CA HIS A 66 -23.79 17.49 -3.20
C HIS A 66 -24.31 18.02 -4.54
N ARG A 67 -23.77 17.54 -5.67
CA ARG A 67 -24.24 17.91 -7.01
C ARG A 67 -25.70 17.52 -7.26
N ARG A 68 -26.10 16.31 -6.87
CA ARG A 68 -27.49 15.85 -7.01
C ARG A 68 -28.44 16.67 -6.14
N ASN A 69 -28.03 16.97 -4.92
CA ASN A 69 -28.82 17.78 -4.00
C ASN A 69 -29.01 19.20 -4.55
N LEU A 70 -27.94 19.84 -5.05
CA LEU A 70 -28.04 21.15 -5.70
C LEU A 70 -28.95 21.12 -6.93
N ALA A 71 -28.82 20.13 -7.80
CA ALA A 71 -29.68 20.01 -8.98
C ALA A 71 -31.16 19.81 -8.61
N GLN A 72 -31.44 19.00 -7.58
CA GLN A 72 -32.80 18.83 -7.07
C GLN A 72 -33.32 20.12 -6.43
N TRP A 73 -32.47 20.82 -5.69
CA TRP A 73 -32.82 22.08 -5.06
C TRP A 73 -33.12 23.16 -6.11
N ASP A 74 -32.29 23.30 -7.14
CA ASP A 74 -32.50 24.23 -8.26
C ASP A 74 -33.83 23.96 -8.97
N ALA A 75 -34.15 22.68 -9.22
CA ALA A 75 -35.42 22.29 -9.83
C ALA A 75 -36.63 22.61 -8.93
N ALA A 76 -36.51 22.36 -7.62
CA ALA A 76 -37.55 22.71 -6.66
C ALA A 76 -37.72 24.24 -6.56
N TRP A 77 -36.60 24.96 -6.52
CA TRP A 77 -36.54 26.41 -6.44
C TRP A 77 -37.18 27.07 -7.65
N ALA A 78 -36.95 26.58 -8.86
CA ALA A 78 -37.58 27.11 -10.07
C ALA A 78 -39.13 27.11 -10.00
N ASN A 79 -39.71 26.12 -9.32
CA ASN A 79 -41.16 26.02 -9.13
C ASN A 79 -41.68 26.88 -7.98
N THR A 80 -40.91 27.03 -6.90
CA THR A 80 -41.36 27.72 -5.68
C THR A 80 -41.03 29.20 -5.68
N ALA A 81 -39.85 29.61 -6.18
CA ALA A 81 -39.37 30.99 -6.17
C ALA A 81 -40.36 32.00 -6.76
N PRO A 82 -41.05 31.73 -7.89
CA PRO A 82 -42.02 32.68 -8.46
C PRO A 82 -43.22 32.96 -7.56
N ARG A 83 -43.58 32.05 -6.64
CA ARG A 83 -44.71 32.23 -5.71
C ARG A 83 -44.36 33.16 -4.56
N TRP A 84 -43.09 33.17 -4.16
CA TRP A 84 -42.57 34.03 -3.09
C TRP A 84 -42.26 35.42 -3.63
N SER A 85 -41.79 35.53 -4.87
CA SER A 85 -41.43 36.81 -5.51
C SER A 85 -42.63 37.59 -6.08
N ARG A 86 -43.84 37.03 -6.04
CA ARG A 86 -45.09 37.67 -6.51
C ARG A 86 -45.92 38.29 -5.38
N HIS A 87 -45.42 38.27 -4.15
CA HIS A 87 -45.98 39.08 -3.07
C HIS A 87 -45.46 40.53 -3.17
N PRO A 88 -46.33 41.55 -3.14
CA PRO A 88 -45.93 42.96 -3.12
C PRO A 88 -45.23 43.35 -1.82
#